data_AF-A0A5J6WS16-F1
#
_entry.id   AF-A0A5J6WS16-F1
#
_cell.length_a   1.000
_cell.length_b   1.000
_cell.length_c   1.000
_cell.angle_alpha   90.00
_cell.angle_beta   90.00
_cell.angle_gamma   90.00
#
_symmetry.space_group_name_H-M   'P 1'
#
loop_
_entity.id
_entity.type
_entity.pdbx_description
1 polymer ?
#
loop_
_entity_poly.entity_id
_entity_poly.type
_entity_poly.pdbx_seq_one_letter_code
_entity_poly.pdbx_strand_id
1 'polypeptide(L)' 'MEFTEEPRVEEYGTVVVFKDLYGTKWDLLQLNN' A
#
# COMPACT_ATOMS: atom_id res chain seq x y z
N MET A 1 10.41 -2.21 7.97
CA MET A 1 9.26 -2.04 7.06
C MET A 1 9.46 -0.71 6.38
N GLU A 2 9.51 -0.69 5.06
CA GLU A 2 9.80 0.51 4.26
C GLU A 2 8.67 0.74 3.26
N PHE A 3 8.18 1.96 3.15
CA PHE A 3 7.22 2.33 2.12
C PHE A 3 7.94 2.48 0.80
N THR A 4 7.45 1.81 -0.24
CA THR A 4 8.10 1.83 -1.56
C THR A 4 7.53 2.90 -2.48
N GLU A 5 6.37 3.44 -2.14
CA GLU A 5 5.66 4.47 -2.91
C GLU A 5 4.78 5.32 -1.98
N GLU A 6 4.38 6.49 -2.47
CA GLU A 6 3.35 7.31 -1.83
C GLU A 6 1.96 6.66 -2.01
N PRO A 7 1.02 6.83 -1.06
CA PRO A 7 -0.33 6.32 -1.21
C PRO A 7 -1.00 6.85 -2.49
N ARG A 8 -1.55 5.95 -3.29
CA ARG A 8 -2.28 6.28 -4.51
C ARG A 8 -3.79 6.14 -4.30
N VAL A 9 -4.56 7.04 -4.89
CA VAL A 9 -6.02 7.01 -4.85
C VAL A 9 -6.53 6.27 -6.07
N GLU A 10 -7.30 5.22 -5.82
CA GLU A 10 -7.98 4.38 -6.81
C GLU A 10 -9.50 4.51 -6.62
N GLU A 11 -10.29 4.13 -7.63
CA GLU A 11 -11.76 4.23 -7.56
C GLU A 11 -12.34 3.48 -6.34
N TYR A 12 -11.72 2.36 -5.97
CA TYR A 12 -12.14 1.48 -4.89
C TYR A 12 -11.55 1.84 -3.51
N GLY A 13 -10.59 2.76 -3.44
CA GLY A 13 -9.88 3.02 -2.19
C GLY A 13 -8.52 3.70 -2.36
N THR A 14 -7.84 3.90 -1.24
CA THR A 14 -6.44 4.31 -1.22
C THR A 14 -5.55 3.08 -1.08
N VAL A 15 -4.54 2.94 -1.93
CA VAL A 15 -3.57 1.84 -1.89
C VAL A 15 -2.18 2.38 -1.59
N VAL A 16 -1.41 1.68 -0.76
CA VAL A 16 0.02 1.94 -0.58
C VAL A 16 0.80 0.65 -0.55
N VAL A 17 1.92 0.61 -1.28
CA VAL A 17 2.84 -0.54 -1.27
C VAL A 17 3.95 -0.33 -0.25
N PHE A 18 4.19 -1.36 0.56
CA PHE A 18 5.32 -1.40 1.48
C PHE A 18 6.05 -2.73 1.42
N LYS A 19 7.28 -2.74 1.91
CA LYS A 19 8.16 -3.90 2.01
C LYS A 19 8.35 -4.29 3.48
N ASP A 20 8.12 -5.56 3.80
CA ASP A 20 8.36 -6.11 5.14
C ASP A 20 9.85 -6.37 5.40
N LEU A 21 10.19 -6.89 6.60
CA LEU A 21 11.58 -7.17 6.99
C LEU A 21 12.24 -8.31 6.20
N TYR A 22 11.44 -9.18 5.59
CA TYR A 22 11.91 -10.30 4.75
C TYR A 22 12.00 -9.90 3.27
N GLY A 23 11.58 -8.69 2.96
CA GLY A 23 11.59 -8.12 1.63
C GLY A 23 10.38 -8.45 0.78
N THR A 24 9.34 -9.04 1.37
CA THR A 24 8.05 -9.26 0.72
C THR A 24 7.34 -7.92 0.54
N LYS A 25 6.75 -7.71 -0.63
CA LYS A 25 5.94 -6.52 -0.92
C LYS A 25 4.48 -6.80 -0.63
N TRP A 26 3.80 -5.83 -0.04
CA TRP A 26 2.39 -5.90 0.33
C TRP A 26 1.68 -4.63 -0.09
N ASP A 27 0.47 -4.79 -0.63
CA ASP A 27 -0.49 -3.70 -0.86
C ASP A 27 -1.37 -3.53 0.38
N LEU A 28 -1.36 -2.34 0.99
CA LEU A 28 -2.34 -1.95 2.00
C LEU A 28 -3.46 -1.18 1.31
N LEU A 29 -4.68 -1.74 1.34
CA LEU A 29 -5.88 -1.13 0.77
C LEU A 29 -6.77 -0.56 1.89
N GLN A 30 -7.10 0.72 1.78
CA GLN A 30 -8.14 1.39 2.53
C GLN A 30 -9.35 1.63 1.61
N LEU A 31 -10.45 0.92 1.82
CA LEU A 31 -11.66 1.07 1.01
C LEU A 31 -12.31 2.45 1.20
N ASN A 32 -12.79 3.02 0.09
CA ASN A 32 -13.67 4.20 0.14
C ASN A 32 -15.07 3.75 0.57
N ASN A 33 -15.65 4.45 1.55
CA ASN A 33 -16.98 4.13 2.12
C ASN A 33 -18.09 4.84 1.35
#